data_AF-A0A351FTQ3-F1
#
_entry.id   AF-A0A351FTQ3-F1
#
_cell.length_a   1.000
_cell.length_b   1.000
_cell.length_c   1.000
_cell.angle_alpha   90.00
_cell.angle_beta   90.00
_cell.angle_gamma   90.00
#
_symmetry.space_group_name_H-M   'P 1'
#
loop_
_entity.id
_entity.type
_entity.pdbx_description
1 polymer ?
#
loop_
_entity_poly.entity_id
_entity_poly.type
_entity_poly.pdbx_seq_one_letter_code
_entity_poly.pdbx_strand_id
1 'polypeptide(L)'
;GGGKDSQRLDRDSLVAWARERFEVDLTVDEVKNKQRPELAALLIEKSTASQSRAMEAWDAADEKIEQLFHDANEGTLARDAADGNGALDSLTQWLEDHLGQEVTTQQFAKLDRDELTRRVSMMVEDKYRPEIRRMERHLLLEIVDDAWKGHLLAMDHLKSSIGLVGYAQMDAKVEYKREGMRLFESMWESIGERIIDLVFRMEQLDEQFVGSTWVETSASHAQAQTVSEMADAQQQAIDNSGDVKVETIRNRGDRVGRNDPCPCGSGKKYKNCCLRSQGVA
;
A
#
# COMPACT_ATOMS: atom_id res chain seq x y z
N GLY A 1 24.67 17.78 -24.45
CA GLY A 1 24.84 16.32 -24.33
C GLY A 1 25.03 16.00 -22.87
N GLY A 2 24.13 15.25 -22.28
CA GLY A 2 24.19 14.80 -20.88
C GLY A 2 23.40 13.50 -20.82
N GLY A 3 24.07 12.42 -20.44
CA GLY A 3 23.60 11.05 -20.60
C GLY A 3 22.30 10.77 -19.86
N LYS A 4 21.33 10.20 -20.58
CA LYS A 4 20.37 9.30 -19.95
C LYS A 4 21.19 8.10 -19.49
N ASP A 5 21.48 8.02 -18.19
CA ASP A 5 21.92 6.77 -17.58
C ASP A 5 20.84 5.73 -17.83
N SER A 6 21.03 4.97 -18.91
CA SER A 6 20.36 3.71 -19.16
C SER A 6 20.69 2.82 -17.98
N GLN A 7 19.86 2.84 -16.92
CA GLN A 7 19.94 1.91 -15.80
C GLN A 7 20.13 0.51 -16.38
N ARG A 8 21.36 0.02 -16.27
CA ARG A 8 21.76 -1.30 -16.74
C ARG A 8 20.97 -2.27 -15.88
N LEU A 9 20.10 -3.05 -16.51
CA LEU A 9 19.29 -4.04 -15.80
C LEU A 9 20.21 -5.00 -15.08
N ASP A 10 20.05 -5.08 -13.76
CA ASP A 10 20.69 -6.11 -12.95
C ASP A 10 19.99 -7.45 -13.23
N ARG A 11 20.61 -8.25 -14.10
CA ARG A 11 20.05 -9.53 -14.54
C ARG A 11 20.18 -10.60 -13.49
N ASP A 12 21.17 -10.52 -12.61
CA ASP A 12 21.37 -11.50 -11.55
C ASP A 12 20.27 -11.35 -10.50
N SER A 13 19.99 -10.11 -10.08
CA SER A 13 18.86 -9.80 -9.20
C SER A 13 17.52 -10.15 -9.83
N LEU A 14 17.34 -9.90 -11.13
CA LEU A 14 16.10 -10.27 -11.85
C LEU A 14 15.86 -11.78 -11.85
N VAL A 15 16.91 -12.56 -12.08
CA VAL A 15 16.84 -14.03 -12.08
C VAL A 15 16.59 -14.57 -10.68
N ALA A 16 17.29 -14.05 -9.67
CA ALA A 16 17.05 -14.42 -8.29
C ALA A 16 15.60 -14.16 -7.88
N TRP A 17 15.08 -12.96 -8.19
CA TRP A 17 13.68 -12.60 -7.96
C TRP A 17 12.73 -13.55 -8.69
N ALA A 18 12.92 -13.82 -9.98
CA ALA A 18 12.03 -14.69 -10.75
C ALA A 18 12.04 -16.15 -10.27
N ARG A 19 13.20 -16.65 -9.83
CA ARG A 19 13.35 -18.00 -9.26
C ARG A 19 12.57 -18.15 -7.96
N GLU A 20 12.71 -17.18 -7.07
CA GLU A 20 11.99 -17.15 -5.79
C GLU A 20 10.49 -16.95 -6.04
N ARG A 21 10.13 -15.98 -6.89
CA ARG A 21 8.75 -15.57 -7.13
C ARG A 21 7.89 -16.60 -7.85
N PHE A 22 8.48 -17.24 -8.85
CA PHE A 22 7.77 -18.19 -9.70
C PHE A 22 8.24 -19.61 -9.46
N GLU A 23 9.06 -19.92 -8.46
CA GLU A 23 9.57 -21.29 -8.21
C GLU A 23 9.99 -22.00 -9.52
N VAL A 24 10.75 -21.31 -10.37
CA VAL A 24 11.21 -21.79 -11.69
C VAL A 24 12.72 -21.81 -11.74
N ASP A 25 13.30 -22.76 -12.47
CA ASP A 25 14.73 -22.72 -12.78
C ASP A 25 14.96 -21.81 -14.00
N LEU A 26 15.17 -20.53 -13.75
CA LEU A 26 15.59 -19.55 -14.75
C LEU A 26 17.08 -19.28 -14.61
N THR A 27 17.87 -19.39 -15.67
CA THR A 27 19.32 -19.11 -15.60
C THR A 27 19.68 -17.71 -16.14
N VAL A 28 20.81 -17.17 -15.66
CA VAL A 28 21.35 -15.88 -16.17
C VAL A 28 21.69 -15.98 -17.66
N ASP A 29 22.10 -17.16 -18.14
CA ASP A 29 22.41 -17.39 -19.55
C ASP A 29 21.18 -17.26 -20.47
N GLU A 30 20.00 -17.57 -19.96
CA GLU A 30 18.74 -17.41 -20.71
C GLU A 30 18.33 -15.95 -20.87
N VAL A 31 18.72 -15.06 -19.94
CA VAL A 31 18.35 -13.63 -19.94
C VAL A 31 19.47 -12.69 -20.41
N LYS A 32 20.73 -13.12 -20.42
CA LYS A 32 21.90 -12.24 -20.69
C LYS A 32 21.83 -11.50 -22.03
N ASN A 33 21.22 -12.11 -23.04
CA ASN A 33 21.14 -11.57 -24.40
C ASN A 33 19.76 -10.99 -24.74
N LYS A 34 18.77 -11.15 -23.85
CA LYS A 34 17.40 -10.69 -24.10
C LYS A 34 17.27 -9.18 -23.89
N GLN A 35 16.49 -8.54 -24.76
CA GLN A 35 16.08 -7.13 -24.64
C GLN A 35 14.89 -6.98 -23.69
N ARG A 36 14.61 -5.75 -23.24
CA ARG A 36 13.49 -5.47 -22.30
C ARG A 36 12.14 -6.11 -22.69
N PRO A 37 11.67 -6.02 -23.95
CA PRO A 37 10.40 -6.66 -24.34
C PRO A 37 10.44 -8.19 -24.27
N GLU A 38 11.58 -8.80 -24.61
CA GLU A 38 11.77 -10.25 -24.57
C GLU A 38 11.87 -10.78 -23.14
N LEU A 39 12.48 -9.98 -22.24
CA LEU A 39 12.49 -10.24 -20.80
C LEU A 39 11.08 -10.14 -20.23
N ALA A 40 10.33 -9.09 -20.58
CA ALA A 40 8.95 -8.93 -20.15
C ALA A 40 8.08 -10.11 -20.60
N ALA A 41 8.15 -10.50 -21.87
CA ALA A 41 7.40 -11.65 -22.39
C ALA A 41 7.76 -12.96 -21.66
N LEU A 42 9.05 -13.21 -21.41
CA LEU A 42 9.50 -14.38 -20.66
C LEU A 42 8.96 -14.37 -19.23
N LEU A 43 9.03 -13.23 -18.52
CA LEU A 43 8.53 -13.12 -17.16
C LEU A 43 7.00 -13.25 -17.09
N ILE A 44 6.28 -12.72 -18.08
CA ILE A 44 4.83 -12.93 -18.20
C ILE A 44 4.52 -14.42 -18.37
N GLU A 45 5.24 -15.13 -19.25
CA GLU A 45 5.08 -16.58 -19.41
C GLU A 45 5.29 -17.33 -18.09
N LYS A 46 6.37 -17.03 -17.35
CA LYS A 46 6.63 -17.64 -16.04
C LYS A 46 5.56 -17.27 -15.01
N SER A 47 5.09 -16.02 -15.03
CA SER A 47 4.00 -15.55 -14.18
C SER A 47 2.70 -16.28 -14.47
N THR A 48 2.33 -16.47 -15.74
CA THR A 48 1.12 -17.20 -16.13
C THR A 48 1.21 -18.66 -15.71
N ALA A 49 2.35 -19.33 -15.91
CA ALA A 49 2.55 -20.69 -15.44
C ALA A 49 2.46 -20.80 -13.90
N SER A 50 3.02 -19.82 -13.18
CA SER A 50 2.90 -19.74 -11.72
C SER A 50 1.45 -19.53 -11.27
N GLN A 51 0.68 -18.73 -12.01
CA GLN A 51 -0.74 -18.51 -11.75
C GLN A 51 -1.57 -19.77 -12.00
N SER A 52 -1.26 -20.55 -13.05
CA SER A 52 -1.91 -21.85 -13.28
C SER A 52 -1.69 -22.81 -12.12
N ARG A 53 -0.46 -22.92 -11.60
CA ARG A 53 -0.17 -23.73 -10.39
C ARG A 53 -0.91 -23.23 -9.15
N ALA A 54 -1.09 -21.91 -9.01
CA ALA A 54 -1.89 -21.37 -7.92
C ALA A 54 -3.36 -21.80 -8.01
N MET A 55 -3.91 -21.83 -9.22
CA MET A 55 -5.28 -22.28 -9.46
C MET A 55 -5.44 -23.79 -9.21
N GLU A 56 -4.49 -24.60 -9.71
CA GLU A 56 -4.45 -26.04 -9.43
C GLU A 56 -4.32 -26.34 -7.93
N ALA A 57 -3.50 -25.56 -7.20
CA ALA A 57 -3.38 -25.68 -5.76
C ALA A 57 -4.71 -25.33 -5.05
N TRP A 58 -5.40 -24.29 -5.51
CA TRP A 58 -6.71 -23.92 -4.96
C TRP A 58 -7.76 -25.00 -5.22
N ASP A 59 -7.86 -25.50 -6.46
CA ASP A 59 -8.78 -26.58 -6.83
C ASP A 59 -8.52 -27.85 -5.99
N ALA A 60 -7.25 -28.23 -5.83
CA ALA A 60 -6.88 -29.39 -5.01
C ALA A 60 -7.21 -29.18 -3.51
N ALA A 61 -7.07 -27.95 -3.01
CA ALA A 61 -7.42 -27.62 -1.65
C ALA A 61 -8.95 -27.63 -1.43
N ASP A 62 -9.71 -27.09 -2.38
CA ASP A 62 -11.17 -27.08 -2.35
C ASP A 62 -11.72 -28.50 -2.43
N GLU A 63 -11.18 -29.36 -3.30
CA GLU A 63 -11.55 -30.77 -3.39
C GLU A 63 -11.33 -31.49 -2.04
N LYS A 64 -10.22 -31.22 -1.34
CA LYS A 64 -9.96 -31.78 -0.01
C LYS A 64 -10.97 -31.29 1.04
N ILE A 65 -11.36 -30.02 0.98
CA ILE A 65 -12.38 -29.47 1.87
C ILE A 65 -13.74 -30.07 1.54
N GLU A 66 -14.08 -30.22 0.28
CA GLU A 66 -15.32 -30.86 -0.15
C GLU A 66 -15.38 -32.32 0.31
N GLN A 67 -14.29 -33.08 0.17
CA GLN A 67 -14.19 -34.45 0.70
C GLN A 67 -14.33 -34.50 2.22
N LEU A 68 -13.74 -33.53 2.94
CA LEU A 68 -13.88 -33.42 4.40
C LEU A 68 -15.33 -33.18 4.84
N PHE A 69 -16.12 -32.42 4.06
CA PHE A 69 -17.49 -32.03 4.39
C PHE A 69 -18.57 -32.73 3.56
N HIS A 70 -18.25 -33.79 2.79
CA HIS A 70 -19.15 -34.41 1.81
C HIS A 70 -20.53 -34.77 2.38
N ASP A 71 -20.58 -35.36 3.58
CA ASP A 71 -21.81 -35.77 4.27
C ASP A 71 -22.21 -34.85 5.44
N ALA A 72 -21.54 -33.70 5.57
CA ALA A 72 -21.73 -32.78 6.68
C ALA A 72 -22.87 -31.79 6.43
N ASN A 73 -23.64 -31.49 7.48
CA ASN A 73 -24.67 -30.46 7.42
C ASN A 73 -24.05 -29.06 7.44
N GLU A 74 -24.81 -28.05 7.03
CA GLU A 74 -24.42 -26.64 7.16
C GLU A 74 -24.09 -26.30 8.62
N GLY A 75 -22.98 -25.59 8.83
CA GLY A 75 -22.46 -25.23 10.17
C GLY A 75 -21.79 -26.38 10.94
N THR A 76 -21.61 -27.56 10.34
CA THR A 76 -20.80 -28.63 10.94
C THR A 76 -19.36 -28.17 11.06
N LEU A 77 -18.74 -28.41 12.21
CA LEU A 77 -17.34 -28.06 12.44
C LEU A 77 -16.41 -29.11 11.83
N ALA A 78 -15.24 -28.68 11.38
CA ALA A 78 -14.27 -29.55 10.72
C ALA A 78 -13.87 -30.79 11.54
N ARG A 79 -13.78 -30.67 12.87
CA ARG A 79 -13.50 -31.82 13.76
C ARG A 79 -14.59 -32.89 13.71
N ASP A 80 -15.84 -32.45 13.57
CA ASP A 80 -17.02 -33.29 13.62
C ASP A 80 -17.26 -33.91 12.23
N ALA A 81 -16.96 -33.16 11.16
CA ALA A 81 -16.95 -33.64 9.79
C ALA A 81 -15.82 -34.66 9.50
N ALA A 82 -14.67 -34.49 10.15
CA ALA A 82 -13.55 -35.43 10.01
C ALA A 82 -13.83 -36.80 10.65
N ASP A 83 -14.67 -36.91 11.69
CA ASP A 83 -15.03 -38.15 12.38
C ASP A 83 -13.88 -39.19 12.56
N GLY A 84 -12.64 -38.73 12.80
CA GLY A 84 -11.45 -39.59 12.91
C GLY A 84 -10.99 -40.30 11.63
N ASN A 85 -11.51 -39.94 10.45
CA ASN A 85 -11.13 -40.49 9.14
C ASN A 85 -9.76 -40.00 8.62
N GLY A 86 -9.10 -39.09 9.35
CA GLY A 86 -7.79 -38.52 8.98
C GLY A 86 -7.84 -37.47 7.86
N ALA A 87 -9.02 -37.02 7.43
CA ALA A 87 -9.15 -36.01 6.38
C ALA A 87 -8.55 -34.65 6.78
N LEU A 88 -8.69 -34.27 8.06
CA LEU A 88 -8.02 -33.07 8.59
C LEU A 88 -6.50 -33.20 8.55
N ASP A 89 -5.95 -34.37 8.90
CA ASP A 89 -4.51 -34.62 8.84
C ASP A 89 -4.01 -34.60 7.38
N SER A 90 -4.79 -35.19 6.45
CA SER A 90 -4.53 -35.14 5.01
C SER A 90 -4.53 -33.72 4.45
N LEU A 91 -5.43 -32.86 4.92
CA LEU A 91 -5.47 -31.45 4.54
C LEU A 91 -4.25 -30.70 5.10
N THR A 92 -3.93 -30.86 6.39
CA THR A 92 -2.78 -30.17 6.99
C THR A 92 -1.46 -30.62 6.38
N GLN A 93 -1.29 -31.92 6.12
CA GLN A 93 -0.09 -32.44 5.45
C GLN A 93 0.05 -31.87 4.04
N TRP A 94 -1.06 -31.80 3.29
CA TRP A 94 -1.02 -31.22 1.95
C TRP A 94 -0.65 -29.74 1.97
N LEU A 95 -1.16 -28.96 2.94
CA LEU A 95 -0.80 -27.55 3.12
C LEU A 95 0.68 -27.38 3.46
N GLU A 96 1.25 -28.27 4.27
CA GLU A 96 2.68 -28.28 4.56
C GLU A 96 3.50 -28.61 3.31
N ASP A 97 3.18 -29.72 2.62
CA ASP A 97 3.94 -30.20 1.46
C ASP A 97 3.88 -29.23 0.26
N HIS A 98 2.70 -28.65 -0.01
CA HIS A 98 2.46 -27.87 -1.23
C HIS A 98 2.54 -26.37 -0.99
N LEU A 99 2.21 -25.88 0.21
CA LEU A 99 2.25 -24.45 0.55
C LEU A 99 3.39 -24.08 1.52
N GLY A 100 4.08 -25.05 2.11
CA GLY A 100 5.10 -24.80 3.14
C GLY A 100 4.52 -24.20 4.41
N GLN A 101 3.22 -24.38 4.66
CA GLN A 101 2.51 -23.82 5.81
C GLN A 101 2.39 -24.85 6.91
N GLU A 102 3.10 -24.63 8.02
CA GLU A 102 2.97 -25.46 9.22
C GLU A 102 1.67 -25.11 9.96
N VAL A 103 0.63 -25.92 9.75
CA VAL A 103 -0.68 -25.78 10.39
C VAL A 103 -1.04 -27.04 11.15
N THR A 104 -1.71 -26.85 12.28
CA THR A 104 -2.16 -27.96 13.13
C THR A 104 -3.64 -28.21 12.96
N THR A 105 -4.07 -29.46 13.10
CA THR A 105 -5.49 -29.83 13.03
C THR A 105 -6.34 -29.07 14.06
N GLN A 106 -5.76 -28.70 15.21
CA GLN A 106 -6.43 -27.90 16.24
C GLN A 106 -6.82 -26.50 15.77
N GLN A 107 -6.04 -25.89 14.87
CA GLN A 107 -6.36 -24.57 14.32
C GLN A 107 -7.61 -24.60 13.43
N PHE A 108 -7.88 -25.73 12.78
CA PHE A 108 -9.02 -25.90 11.87
C PHE A 108 -10.21 -26.60 12.52
N ALA A 109 -10.00 -27.34 13.61
CA ALA A 109 -11.02 -28.16 14.28
C ALA A 109 -12.34 -27.42 14.59
N LYS A 110 -12.29 -26.11 14.84
CA LYS A 110 -13.44 -25.29 15.22
C LYS A 110 -14.02 -24.47 14.06
N LEU A 111 -13.46 -24.58 12.86
CA LEU A 111 -13.94 -23.86 11.70
C LEU A 111 -15.06 -24.66 11.03
N ASP A 112 -16.08 -23.97 10.56
CA ASP A 112 -17.03 -24.55 9.61
C ASP A 112 -16.43 -24.61 8.19
N ARG A 113 -17.19 -25.14 7.24
CA ARG A 113 -16.77 -25.26 5.84
C ARG A 113 -16.34 -23.91 5.26
N ASP A 114 -17.16 -22.88 5.42
CA ASP A 114 -16.93 -21.57 4.81
C ASP A 114 -15.71 -20.87 5.42
N GLU A 115 -15.56 -20.96 6.74
CA GLU A 115 -14.39 -20.44 7.45
C GLU A 115 -13.11 -21.17 7.04
N LEU A 116 -13.17 -22.50 6.88
CA LEU A 116 -12.02 -23.29 6.43
C LEU A 116 -11.65 -22.94 4.99
N THR A 117 -12.63 -22.89 4.07
CA THR A 117 -12.42 -22.49 2.67
C THR A 117 -11.79 -21.09 2.59
N ARG A 118 -12.33 -20.11 3.33
CA ARG A 118 -11.73 -18.77 3.40
C ARG A 118 -10.29 -18.83 3.91
N ARG A 119 -10.05 -19.56 5.00
CA ARG A 119 -8.72 -19.64 5.62
C ARG A 119 -7.68 -20.27 4.70
N VAL A 120 -8.04 -21.33 3.99
CA VAL A 120 -7.16 -22.04 3.06
C VAL A 120 -6.94 -21.23 1.78
N SER A 121 -8.00 -20.61 1.23
CA SER A 121 -7.88 -19.68 0.09
C SER A 121 -6.89 -18.56 0.39
N MET A 122 -6.95 -18.00 1.60
CA MET A 122 -5.99 -16.99 2.05
C MET A 122 -4.54 -17.50 2.10
N MET A 123 -4.30 -18.76 2.48
CA MET A 123 -2.95 -19.36 2.49
C MET A 123 -2.40 -19.55 1.07
N VAL A 124 -3.26 -20.00 0.14
CA VAL A 124 -2.88 -20.13 -1.28
C VAL A 124 -2.54 -18.76 -1.86
N GLU A 125 -3.37 -17.74 -1.61
CA GLU A 125 -3.08 -16.37 -2.04
C GLU A 125 -1.79 -15.82 -1.44
N ASP A 126 -1.53 -16.05 -0.15
CA ASP A 126 -0.32 -15.59 0.52
C ASP A 126 0.95 -16.22 -0.08
N LYS A 127 0.90 -17.49 -0.50
CA LYS A 127 2.00 -18.16 -1.20
C LYS A 127 2.21 -17.64 -2.62
N TYR A 128 1.14 -17.59 -3.43
CA TYR A 128 1.28 -17.35 -4.86
C TYR A 128 1.15 -15.87 -5.27
N ARG A 129 0.60 -15.00 -4.42
CA ARG A 129 0.37 -13.56 -4.66
C ARG A 129 0.68 -12.69 -3.43
N PRO A 130 1.85 -12.85 -2.78
CA PRO A 130 2.16 -12.12 -1.54
C PRO A 130 2.14 -10.60 -1.72
N GLU A 131 2.48 -10.09 -2.90
CA GLU A 131 2.53 -8.65 -3.14
C GLU A 131 1.15 -8.02 -3.30
N ILE A 132 0.22 -8.73 -3.96
CA ILE A 132 -1.17 -8.30 -4.04
C ILE A 132 -1.75 -8.21 -2.63
N ARG A 133 -1.46 -9.16 -1.76
CA ARG A 133 -1.91 -9.16 -0.36
C ARG A 133 -1.32 -8.00 0.44
N ARG A 134 -0.04 -7.70 0.22
CA ARG A 134 0.62 -6.53 0.83
C ARG A 134 0.02 -5.22 0.34
N MET A 135 -0.23 -5.12 -0.96
CA MET A 135 -0.85 -3.97 -1.60
C MET A 135 -2.28 -3.78 -1.10
N GLU A 136 -3.12 -4.83 -1.11
CA GLU A 136 -4.48 -4.82 -0.57
C GLU A 136 -4.49 -4.31 0.87
N ARG A 137 -3.65 -4.89 1.74
CA ARG A 137 -3.54 -4.44 3.12
C ARG A 137 -3.13 -2.97 3.22
N HIS A 138 -2.16 -2.53 2.43
CA HIS A 138 -1.71 -1.14 2.43
C HIS A 138 -2.84 -0.19 2.02
N LEU A 139 -3.50 -0.46 0.90
CA LEU A 139 -4.59 0.33 0.35
C LEU A 139 -5.79 0.36 1.31
N LEU A 140 -6.17 -0.78 1.89
CA LEU A 140 -7.24 -0.86 2.88
C LEU A 140 -6.93 0.01 4.11
N LEU A 141 -5.71 -0.09 4.63
CA LEU A 141 -5.30 0.71 5.78
C LEU A 141 -5.28 2.21 5.44
N GLU A 142 -4.80 2.60 4.27
CA GLU A 142 -4.80 4.00 3.82
C GLU A 142 -6.23 4.55 3.70
N ILE A 143 -7.13 3.82 3.04
CA ILE A 143 -8.53 4.23 2.87
C ILE A 143 -9.22 4.39 4.23
N VAL A 144 -9.02 3.43 5.15
CA VAL A 144 -9.61 3.48 6.49
C VAL A 144 -9.03 4.62 7.30
N ASP A 145 -7.71 4.82 7.28
CA ASP A 145 -7.03 5.88 8.03
C ASP A 145 -7.46 7.27 7.55
N ASP A 146 -7.55 7.48 6.23
CA ASP A 146 -8.01 8.75 5.67
C ASP A 146 -9.49 9.03 5.97
N ALA A 147 -10.35 8.01 5.85
CA ALA A 147 -11.75 8.13 6.20
C ALA A 147 -11.92 8.45 7.70
N TRP A 148 -11.14 7.78 8.55
CA TRP A 148 -11.17 7.98 10.00
C TRP A 148 -10.70 9.38 10.41
N LYS A 149 -9.58 9.87 9.86
CA LYS A 149 -9.12 11.25 10.08
C LYS A 149 -10.18 12.26 9.66
N GLY A 150 -10.83 12.02 8.51
CA GLY A 150 -11.95 12.84 8.03
C GLY A 150 -13.12 12.84 9.01
N HIS A 151 -13.48 11.68 9.56
CA HIS A 151 -14.52 11.57 10.57
C HIS A 151 -14.15 12.27 11.87
N LEU A 152 -12.93 12.13 12.37
CA LEU A 152 -12.47 12.84 13.57
C LEU A 152 -12.59 14.36 13.40
N LEU A 153 -12.17 14.90 12.24
CA LEU A 153 -12.35 16.32 11.91
C LEU A 153 -13.83 16.72 11.88
N ALA A 154 -14.69 15.89 11.29
CA ALA A 154 -16.13 16.13 11.27
C ALA A 154 -16.75 16.12 12.69
N MET A 155 -16.28 15.22 13.56
CA MET A 155 -16.73 15.14 14.96
C MET A 155 -16.28 16.36 15.77
N ASP A 156 -15.09 16.91 15.52
CA ASP A 156 -14.64 18.16 16.13
C ASP A 156 -15.51 19.34 15.70
N HIS A 157 -15.87 19.43 14.42
CA HIS A 157 -16.81 20.43 13.93
C HIS A 157 -18.20 20.26 14.54
N LEU A 158 -18.72 19.03 14.61
CA LEU A 158 -20.01 18.72 15.22
C LEU A 158 -20.02 19.13 16.70
N LYS A 159 -18.96 18.82 17.44
CA LYS A 159 -18.81 19.21 18.85
C LYS A 159 -18.85 20.73 19.03
N SER A 160 -18.24 21.47 18.10
CA SER A 160 -18.25 22.95 18.14
C SER A 160 -19.63 23.55 17.83
N SER A 161 -20.43 22.91 16.98
CA SER A 161 -21.75 23.42 16.53
C SER A 161 -22.91 22.96 17.42
N ILE A 162 -22.80 21.80 18.07
CA ILE A 162 -23.88 21.21 18.88
C ILE A 162 -24.27 22.08 20.09
N GLY A 163 -23.36 22.93 20.56
CA GLY A 163 -23.64 23.90 21.63
C GLY A 163 -24.80 24.85 21.32
N LEU A 164 -25.07 25.10 20.03
CA LEU A 164 -26.19 25.93 19.57
C LEU A 164 -27.53 25.16 19.57
N VAL A 165 -27.51 23.83 19.61
CA VAL A 165 -28.72 22.99 19.60
C VAL A 165 -29.45 23.02 20.96
N GLY A 166 -28.75 23.35 22.04
CA GLY A 166 -29.34 23.55 23.37
C GLY A 166 -30.40 24.67 23.42
N TYR A 167 -30.38 25.61 22.46
CA TYR A 167 -31.43 26.63 22.33
C TYR A 167 -32.78 26.06 21.90
N ALA A 168 -32.81 24.87 21.30
CA ALA A 168 -34.03 24.19 20.84
C ALA A 168 -34.65 23.26 21.90
N GLN A 169 -34.21 23.33 23.17
CA GLN A 169 -34.63 22.45 24.27
C GLN A 169 -34.37 20.95 24.03
N MET A 170 -33.52 20.62 23.05
CA MET A 170 -33.05 19.25 22.81
C MET A 170 -31.78 18.98 23.63
N ASP A 171 -31.61 17.74 24.09
CA ASP A 171 -30.38 17.33 24.79
C ASP A 171 -29.22 17.26 23.79
N ALA A 172 -28.29 18.21 23.89
CA ALA A 172 -27.13 18.32 23.01
C ALA A 172 -26.25 17.04 23.02
N LYS A 173 -26.22 16.29 24.13
CA LYS A 173 -25.48 15.03 24.20
C LYS A 173 -26.17 13.93 23.38
N VAL A 174 -27.49 13.90 23.37
CA VAL A 174 -28.28 12.94 22.58
C VAL A 174 -28.12 13.25 21.10
N GLU A 175 -28.27 14.52 20.71
CA GLU A 175 -28.11 14.92 19.31
C GLU A 175 -26.67 14.76 18.81
N TYR A 176 -25.66 15.07 19.62
CA TYR A 176 -24.26 14.79 19.29
C TYR A 176 -24.03 13.30 18.99
N LYS A 177 -24.58 12.40 19.81
CA LYS A 177 -24.45 10.96 19.60
C LYS A 177 -25.17 10.51 18.34
N ARG A 178 -26.39 11.01 18.12
CA ARG A 178 -27.22 10.65 16.96
C ARG A 178 -26.54 11.09 15.66
N GLU A 179 -26.15 12.35 15.58
CA GLU A 179 -25.51 12.90 14.40
C GLU A 179 -24.09 12.32 14.20
N GLY A 180 -23.35 12.10 15.28
CA GLY A 180 -22.07 11.41 15.23
C GLY A 180 -22.16 9.99 14.68
N MET A 181 -23.19 9.23 15.09
CA MET A 181 -23.44 7.89 14.54
C MET A 181 -23.81 7.95 13.05
N ARG A 182 -24.65 8.91 12.66
CA ARG A 182 -24.99 9.12 11.24
C ARG A 182 -23.76 9.42 10.37
N LEU A 183 -22.84 10.25 10.88
CA LEU A 183 -21.57 10.55 10.21
C LEU A 183 -20.65 9.32 10.15
N PHE A 184 -20.64 8.50 11.20
CA PHE A 184 -19.88 7.25 11.23
C PHE A 184 -20.40 6.24 10.22
N GLU A 185 -21.71 6.01 10.17
CA GLU A 185 -22.36 5.10 9.20
C GLU A 185 -22.07 5.55 7.76
N SER A 186 -22.24 6.84 7.47
CA SER A 186 -21.92 7.38 6.14
C SER A 186 -20.43 7.24 5.77
N MET A 187 -19.53 7.46 6.72
CA MET A 187 -18.09 7.20 6.51
C MET A 187 -17.86 5.72 6.21
N TRP A 188 -18.45 4.81 7.01
CA TRP A 188 -18.27 3.38 6.88
C TRP A 188 -18.77 2.84 5.54
N GLU A 189 -19.96 3.27 5.09
CA GLU A 189 -20.48 2.96 3.76
C GLU A 189 -19.55 3.45 2.65
N SER A 190 -19.03 4.68 2.78
CA SER A 190 -18.10 5.24 1.78
C SER A 190 -16.77 4.48 1.69
N ILE A 191 -16.29 3.90 2.79
CA ILE A 191 -15.11 3.03 2.78
C ILE A 191 -15.40 1.80 1.91
N GLY A 192 -16.55 1.16 2.11
CA GLY A 192 -16.99 0.02 1.31
C GLY A 192 -17.08 0.35 -0.18
N GLU A 193 -17.71 1.47 -0.53
CA GLU A 193 -17.81 1.94 -1.93
C GLU A 193 -16.44 2.15 -2.56
N ARG A 194 -15.49 2.80 -1.85
CA ARG A 194 -14.13 3.05 -2.35
C ARG A 194 -13.36 1.75 -2.60
N ILE A 195 -13.50 0.77 -1.71
CA ILE A 195 -12.85 -0.54 -1.86
C ILE A 195 -13.41 -1.26 -3.08
N ILE A 196 -14.73 -1.31 -3.21
CA ILE A 196 -15.42 -1.92 -4.36
C ILE A 196 -14.97 -1.23 -5.66
N ASP A 197 -14.99 0.10 -5.70
CA ASP A 197 -14.53 0.89 -6.83
C ASP A 197 -13.08 0.59 -7.22
N LEU A 198 -12.19 0.43 -6.25
CA LEU A 198 -10.78 0.14 -6.50
C LEU A 198 -10.61 -1.26 -7.11
N VAL A 199 -11.31 -2.27 -6.56
CA VAL A 199 -11.26 -3.65 -7.08
C VAL A 199 -11.75 -3.69 -8.54
N PHE A 200 -12.86 -3.03 -8.86
CA PHE A 200 -13.43 -3.03 -10.22
C PHE A 200 -12.64 -2.16 -11.22
N ARG A 201 -11.89 -1.16 -10.76
CA ARG A 201 -11.05 -0.32 -11.62
C ARG A 201 -9.63 -0.85 -11.79
N MET A 202 -9.25 -1.89 -11.04
CA MET A 202 -7.89 -2.43 -11.06
C MET A 202 -7.44 -2.93 -12.44
N GLU A 203 -8.35 -3.46 -13.26
CA GLU A 203 -8.07 -3.84 -14.67
C GLU A 203 -7.74 -2.66 -15.59
N GLN A 204 -8.09 -1.44 -15.21
CA GLN A 204 -7.89 -0.22 -16.01
C GLN A 204 -6.75 0.66 -15.50
N LEU A 205 -6.01 0.23 -14.48
CA LEU A 205 -4.91 1.02 -13.93
C LEU A 205 -3.73 1.04 -14.90
N ASP A 206 -3.22 2.24 -15.15
CA ASP A 206 -2.01 2.48 -15.93
C ASP A 206 -0.81 1.75 -15.29
N GLU A 207 0.04 1.14 -16.12
CA GLU A 207 1.26 0.45 -15.72
C GLU A 207 2.18 1.36 -14.90
N GLN A 208 2.08 2.69 -15.10
CA GLN A 208 2.78 3.70 -14.30
C GLN A 208 2.26 3.83 -12.86
N PHE A 209 0.94 3.75 -12.65
CA PHE A 209 0.32 3.81 -11.32
C PHE A 209 0.65 2.56 -10.50
N VAL A 210 0.60 1.42 -11.19
CA VAL A 210 1.09 0.14 -10.70
C VAL A 210 2.56 0.35 -10.29
N GLY A 211 3.46 0.72 -11.19
CA GLY A 211 4.89 0.91 -10.89
C GLY A 211 5.22 1.77 -9.67
N SER A 212 4.47 2.85 -9.40
CA SER A 212 4.65 3.67 -8.18
C SER A 212 4.19 2.99 -6.89
N THR A 213 3.20 2.11 -6.98
CA THR A 213 2.67 1.32 -5.85
C THR A 213 3.58 0.11 -5.55
N TRP A 214 4.23 -0.44 -6.59
CA TRP A 214 5.20 -1.55 -6.51
C TRP A 214 6.63 -1.11 -6.27
N VAL A 215 6.89 0.17 -5.98
CA VAL A 215 8.12 0.55 -5.28
C VAL A 215 7.97 0.03 -3.85
N GLU A 216 8.16 -1.28 -3.72
CA GLU A 216 8.52 -1.88 -2.46
C GLU A 216 9.78 -1.13 -2.05
N THR A 217 9.60 -0.18 -1.12
CA THR A 217 10.73 0.34 -0.38
C THR A 217 11.20 -0.90 0.36
N SER A 218 12.15 -1.62 -0.23
CA SER A 218 12.92 -2.59 0.51
C SER A 218 13.50 -1.75 1.63
N ALA A 219 12.87 -1.85 2.80
CA ALA A 219 13.46 -1.36 4.01
C ALA A 219 14.66 -2.27 4.20
N SER A 220 15.76 -1.94 3.52
CA SER A 220 17.06 -2.35 3.98
C SER A 220 17.09 -1.78 5.39
N HIS A 221 16.92 -2.64 6.38
CA HIS A 221 17.40 -2.39 7.73
C HIS A 221 18.93 -2.33 7.64
N ALA A 222 19.47 -1.35 6.90
CA ALA A 222 20.76 -0.80 7.22
C ALA A 222 20.59 -0.38 8.67
N GLN A 223 21.31 -1.07 9.56
CA GLN A 223 21.32 -0.80 11.00
C GLN A 223 21.17 0.71 11.18
N ALA A 224 20.06 1.12 11.81
CA ALA A 224 19.84 2.51 12.10
C ALA A 224 21.09 2.98 12.84
N GLN A 225 21.85 3.88 12.20
CA GLN A 225 23.07 4.42 12.80
C GLN A 225 22.68 4.92 14.18
N THR A 226 23.41 4.48 15.19
CA THR A 226 23.14 4.91 16.54
C THR A 226 23.34 6.42 16.60
N VAL A 227 22.63 7.10 17.51
CA VAL A 227 22.76 8.56 17.69
C VAL A 227 24.23 8.94 17.94
N SER A 228 25.03 8.04 18.51
CA SER A 228 26.48 8.20 18.69
C SER A 228 27.25 8.22 17.37
N GLU A 229 26.97 7.29 16.46
CA GLU A 229 27.63 7.22 15.14
C GLU A 229 27.26 8.42 14.26
N MET A 230 26.00 8.89 14.36
CA MET A 230 25.57 10.12 13.70
C MET A 230 26.28 11.36 14.25
N ALA A 231 26.48 11.42 15.58
CA ALA A 231 27.19 12.51 16.23
C ALA A 231 28.68 12.52 15.82
N ASP A 232 29.33 11.37 15.78
CA ASP A 232 30.75 11.25 15.38
C ASP A 232 30.95 11.60 13.90
N ALA A 233 30.04 11.17 13.01
CA ALA A 233 30.06 11.54 11.60
C ALA A 233 29.83 13.05 11.40
N GLN A 234 28.95 13.65 12.20
CA GLN A 234 28.71 15.10 12.18
C GLN A 234 29.92 15.88 12.73
N GLN A 235 30.58 15.38 13.78
CA GLN A 235 31.79 15.99 14.34
C GLN A 235 32.94 15.95 13.33
N GLN A 236 33.15 14.82 12.65
CA GLN A 236 34.16 14.67 11.60
C GLN A 236 33.87 15.53 10.36
N ALA A 237 32.59 15.74 10.02
CA ALA A 237 32.19 16.64 8.94
C ALA A 237 32.44 18.12 9.30
N ILE A 238 32.22 18.51 10.56
CA ILE A 238 32.51 19.85 11.08
C ILE A 238 34.03 20.10 11.10
N ASP A 239 34.82 19.14 11.56
CA ASP A 239 36.28 19.26 11.66
C ASP A 239 36.97 19.32 10.28
N ASN A 240 36.37 18.70 9.24
CA ASN A 240 36.84 18.79 7.86
C ASN A 240 36.29 19.99 7.08
N SER A 241 35.30 20.71 7.61
CA SER A 241 34.78 21.93 6.98
C SER A 241 35.56 23.14 7.50
N GLY A 242 36.63 23.51 6.79
CA GLY A 242 37.29 24.79 7.00
C GLY A 242 36.29 25.94 6.96
N ASP A 243 36.47 26.88 7.89
CA ASP A 243 35.60 27.99 8.27
C ASP A 243 35.07 28.82 7.06
N VAL A 244 34.01 28.35 6.40
CA VAL A 244 33.24 29.15 5.43
C VAL A 244 32.08 29.79 6.16
N LYS A 245 32.33 30.99 6.67
CA LYS A 245 31.30 31.85 7.25
C LYS A 245 30.25 32.17 6.18
N VAL A 246 29.10 31.50 6.24
CA VAL A 246 27.97 31.79 5.36
C VAL A 246 27.41 33.17 5.73
N GLU A 247 27.70 34.18 4.91
CA GLU A 247 27.08 35.49 5.07
C GLU A 247 25.58 35.41 4.71
N THR A 248 24.74 35.86 5.63
CA THR A 248 23.31 35.98 5.39
C THR A 248 23.04 37.04 4.33
N ILE A 249 22.43 36.64 3.21
CA ILE A 249 22.01 37.56 2.14
C ILE A 249 20.96 38.52 2.69
N ARG A 250 21.39 39.70 3.15
CA ARG A 250 20.51 40.82 3.49
C ARG A 250 20.20 41.58 2.21
N ASN A 251 18.97 41.46 1.73
CA ASN A 251 18.51 42.19 0.55
C ASN A 251 18.37 43.69 0.90
N ARG A 252 19.44 44.47 0.66
CA ARG A 252 19.55 45.92 0.95
C ARG A 252 19.08 46.81 -0.21
N GLY A 253 18.14 46.34 -1.03
CA GLY A 253 17.57 47.15 -2.10
C GLY A 253 16.51 48.12 -1.58
N ASP A 254 16.55 49.38 -2.03
CA ASP A 254 15.50 50.36 -1.74
C ASP A 254 14.15 49.84 -2.24
N ARG A 255 13.20 49.66 -1.32
CA ARG A 255 11.85 49.25 -1.65
C ARG A 255 11.15 50.41 -2.34
N VAL A 256 11.00 50.34 -3.66
CA VAL A 256 10.26 51.34 -4.44
C VAL A 256 8.82 51.38 -3.93
N GLY A 257 8.39 52.54 -3.44
CA GLY A 257 7.06 52.76 -2.92
C GLY A 257 6.01 52.68 -4.02
N ARG A 258 4.79 52.24 -3.67
CA ARG A 258 3.67 52.02 -4.60
C ARG A 258 3.36 53.24 -5.49
N ASN A 259 3.62 54.46 -5.02
CA ASN A 259 3.36 55.71 -5.76
C ASN A 259 4.61 56.36 -6.37
N ASP A 260 5.80 55.78 -6.17
CA ASP A 260 7.06 56.36 -6.64
C ASP A 260 7.22 56.22 -8.15
N PRO A 261 8.11 57.01 -8.79
CA PRO A 261 8.44 56.84 -10.20
C PRO A 261 8.91 55.41 -10.47
N CYS A 262 8.33 54.77 -11.49
CA CYS A 262 8.64 53.39 -11.80
C CYS A 262 10.10 53.26 -12.30
N PRO A 263 10.91 52.35 -11.75
CA PRO A 263 12.33 52.21 -12.11
C PRO A 263 12.56 51.69 -13.53
N CYS A 264 11.53 51.25 -14.24
CA CYS A 264 11.63 50.84 -15.65
C CYS A 264 11.76 52.02 -16.64
N GLY A 265 11.80 53.27 -16.15
CA GLY A 265 11.98 54.46 -16.98
C GLY A 265 10.73 54.92 -17.73
N SER A 266 9.56 54.35 -17.44
CA SER A 266 8.30 54.66 -18.13
C SER A 266 7.69 56.03 -17.80
N GLY A 267 8.25 56.75 -16.82
CA GLY A 267 7.70 58.03 -16.33
C GLY A 267 6.39 57.93 -15.54
N LYS A 268 5.83 56.72 -15.37
CA LYS A 268 4.58 56.46 -14.63
C LYS A 268 4.86 56.05 -13.18
N LYS A 269 3.89 56.23 -12.27
CA LYS A 269 3.96 55.71 -10.90
C LYS A 269 4.02 54.17 -10.88
N TYR A 270 4.79 53.57 -9.98
CA TYR A 270 5.05 52.12 -9.92
C TYR A 270 3.77 51.26 -9.92
N LYS A 271 2.74 51.65 -9.15
CA LYS A 271 1.42 50.97 -9.14
C LYS A 271 0.71 50.89 -10.49
N ASN A 272 0.96 51.86 -11.37
CA ASN A 272 0.30 51.98 -12.66
C ASN A 272 1.18 51.46 -13.81
N CYS A 273 2.32 50.85 -13.48
CA CYS A 273 3.24 50.25 -14.44
C CYS A 273 3.58 48.82 -14.00
N CYS A 274 4.80 48.54 -13.56
CA CYS A 274 5.28 47.19 -13.28
C CYS A 274 4.54 46.46 -12.16
N LEU A 275 3.90 47.16 -11.22
CA LEU A 275 3.08 46.50 -10.19
C LEU A 275 1.76 45.96 -10.74
N ARG A 276 1.23 46.56 -11.82
CA ARG A 276 -0.01 46.11 -12.48
C ARG A 276 0.23 44.93 -13.41
N SER A 277 1.41 44.86 -14.05
CA SER A 277 1.78 43.74 -14.92
C SER A 277 2.10 42.45 -14.18
N GLN A 278 2.38 42.52 -12.87
CA GLN A 278 2.58 41.33 -12.02
C GLN A 278 1.26 40.69 -11.55
N GLY A 279 0.10 41.27 -11.89
CA GLY A 279 -1.23 40.80 -11.46
C GLY A 279 -2.08 40.12 -12.53
N VAL A 280 -1.49 39.63 -13.62
CA VAL A 280 -2.19 38.76 -14.58
C VAL A 280 -1.38 37.48 -14.77
N ALA A 281 -1.68 36.50 -13.92
CA ALA A 281 -1.54 35.07 -14.10
C ALA A 281 -2.57 34.42 -13.18
#